data_AF-A0A450WHC6-F1
#
_entry.id   AF-A0A450WHC6-F1
#
_cell.length_a   1.000
_cell.length_b   1.000
_cell.length_c   1.000
_cell.angle_alpha   90.00
_cell.angle_beta   90.00
_cell.angle_gamma   90.00
#
_symmetry.space_group_name_H-M   'P 1'
#
loop_
_entity.id
_entity.type
_entity.pdbx_description
1 polymer ?
#
loop_
_entity_poly.entity_id
_entity_poly.type
_entity_poly.pdbx_seq_one_letter_code
_entity_poly.pdbx_strand_id
1 'polypeptide(L)'
;MGYLQRIVNGGRVDREFALGARRADLVVHYGKAQKEVIELKLAQAPKALERGARQVSEYAKRLGLKRGYLILFDREATAPWEERGAVEEMEVEGVTVVVVRA
;
A
#
# COMPACT_ATOMS: atom_id res chain seq x y z
N MET A 1 9.72 6.88 -17.54
CA MET A 1 8.97 6.09 -16.53
C MET A 1 9.81 4.87 -16.17
N GLY A 2 9.98 4.54 -14.88
CA GLY A 2 10.80 3.37 -14.48
C GLY A 2 11.52 3.49 -13.14
N TYR A 3 11.43 4.63 -12.45
CA TYR A 3 12.10 4.82 -11.16
C TYR A 3 11.70 3.75 -10.13
N LEU A 4 10.39 3.52 -9.94
CA LEU A 4 9.89 2.48 -9.02
C LEU A 4 10.18 1.05 -9.48
N GLN A 5 10.25 0.79 -10.79
CA GLN A 5 10.54 -0.55 -11.30
C GLN A 5 11.93 -1.05 -10.86
N ARG A 6 12.88 -0.13 -10.63
CA ARG A 6 14.23 -0.46 -10.15
C ARG A 6 14.27 -0.92 -8.69
N ILE A 7 13.22 -0.65 -7.91
CA ILE A 7 13.13 -1.08 -6.51
C ILE A 7 12.93 -2.60 -6.41
N VAL A 8 12.35 -3.22 -7.44
CA VAL A 8 12.07 -4.66 -7.47
C VAL A 8 13.14 -5.40 -8.27
N ASN A 9 13.92 -6.25 -7.61
CA ASN A 9 14.98 -7.06 -8.23
C ASN A 9 14.44 -8.39 -8.78
N GLY A 10 13.82 -8.38 -9.97
CA GLY A 10 13.27 -9.60 -10.60
C GLY A 10 11.75 -9.71 -10.53
N GLY A 11 11.03 -8.65 -10.88
CA GLY A 11 9.57 -8.58 -10.85
C GLY A 11 9.03 -7.38 -11.63
N ARG A 12 7.79 -6.97 -11.36
CA ARG A 12 7.12 -5.84 -12.00
C ARG A 12 6.37 -4.98 -11.00
N VAL A 13 6.41 -3.67 -11.18
CA VAL A 13 5.54 -2.72 -10.45
C VAL A 13 4.51 -2.15 -11.42
N ASP A 14 3.25 -2.55 -11.23
CA ASP A 14 2.14 -1.91 -11.93
C ASP A 14 1.69 -0.68 -11.15
N ARG A 15 1.53 0.44 -11.85
CA ARG A 15 1.05 1.71 -11.30
C ARG A 15 -0.38 1.94 -11.75
N GLU A 16 -1.20 2.55 -10.90
CA GLU A 16 -2.61 2.83 -11.21
C GLU A 16 -3.36 1.59 -11.72
N PHE A 17 -3.10 0.44 -11.08
CA PHE A 17 -3.58 -0.86 -11.54
C PHE A 17 -5.11 -0.92 -11.43
N ALA A 18 -5.77 -1.19 -12.56
CA ALA A 18 -7.22 -1.24 -12.64
C ALA A 18 -7.79 -2.45 -11.88
N LEU A 19 -8.72 -2.17 -10.96
CA LEU A 19 -9.49 -3.15 -10.18
C LEU A 19 -10.97 -2.82 -10.35
N GLY A 20 -11.56 -3.21 -11.47
CA GLY A 20 -12.92 -2.83 -11.84
C GLY A 20 -13.01 -1.32 -12.09
N ALA A 21 -13.97 -0.64 -11.46
CA ALA A 21 -14.17 0.81 -11.60
C ALA A 21 -13.16 1.67 -10.81
N ARG A 22 -12.27 1.06 -10.01
CA ARG A 22 -11.27 1.76 -9.20
C ARG A 22 -9.86 1.34 -9.59
N ARG A 23 -8.86 2.07 -9.09
CA ARG A 23 -7.43 1.81 -9.32
C ARG A 23 -6.71 1.71 -7.98
N ALA A 24 -5.80 0.75 -7.87
CA ALA A 24 -4.82 0.69 -6.80
C ALA A 24 -3.60 1.51 -7.21
N ASP A 25 -3.00 2.24 -6.26
CA ASP A 25 -1.83 3.07 -6.57
C ASP A 25 -0.67 2.22 -7.11
N LEU A 26 -0.34 1.13 -6.41
CA LEU A 26 0.69 0.17 -6.83
C LEU A 26 0.24 -1.26 -6.62
N VAL A 27 0.62 -2.12 -7.57
CA VAL A 27 0.59 -3.57 -7.42
C VAL A 27 1.97 -4.11 -7.77
N VAL A 28 2.61 -4.76 -6.80
CA VAL A 28 3.95 -5.34 -6.95
C VAL A 28 3.80 -6.82 -7.27
N HIS A 29 4.49 -7.26 -8.30
CA HIS A 29 4.61 -8.65 -8.72
C HIS A 29 6.06 -9.09 -8.51
N TYR A 30 6.27 -10.15 -7.73
CA TYR A 30 7.61 -10.69 -7.46
C TYR A 30 7.61 -12.22 -7.57
N GLY A 31 8.59 -12.76 -8.28
CA GLY A 31 8.63 -14.19 -8.60
C GLY A 31 7.37 -14.67 -9.34
N LYS A 32 7.05 -15.96 -9.21
CA LYS A 32 5.90 -16.57 -9.92
C LYS A 32 4.55 -16.37 -9.22
N ALA A 33 4.54 -16.08 -7.91
CA ALA A 33 3.32 -16.14 -7.11
C ALA A 33 3.13 -14.97 -6.14
N GLN A 34 4.18 -14.19 -5.84
CA GLN A 34 4.02 -13.10 -4.87
C GLN A 34 3.45 -11.87 -5.56
N LYS A 35 2.34 -11.39 -4.99
CA LYS A 35 1.62 -10.22 -5.45
C LYS A 35 1.17 -9.42 -4.23
N GLU A 36 1.45 -8.13 -4.24
CA GLU A 36 1.13 -7.24 -3.12
C GLU A 36 0.47 -5.98 -3.64
N VAL A 37 -0.54 -5.51 -2.91
CA VAL A 37 -1.20 -4.23 -3.19
C VAL A 37 -0.75 -3.18 -2.18
N ILE A 38 -0.39 -2.00 -2.69
CA ILE A 38 0.04 -0.86 -1.88
C ILE A 38 -0.83 0.34 -2.27
N GLU A 39 -1.44 0.96 -1.27
CA GLU A 39 -2.21 2.19 -1.40
C GLU A 39 -1.53 3.30 -0.58
N LEU A 40 -1.52 4.53 -1.09
CA LEU A 40 -0.91 5.68 -0.44
C LEU A 40 -1.98 6.70 -0.05
N LYS A 41 -1.89 7.24 1.18
CA LYS A 41 -2.71 8.37 1.63
C LYS A 41 -1.84 9.38 2.37
N LEU A 42 -2.22 10.66 2.30
CA LEU A 42 -1.67 11.67 3.19
C LEU A 42 -2.21 11.45 4.59
N ALA A 43 -1.35 11.47 5.61
CA ALA A 43 -1.74 11.24 7.00
C ALA A 43 -2.76 12.29 7.47
N GLN A 44 -2.66 13.52 6.98
CA GLN A 44 -3.55 14.65 7.26
C GLN A 44 -4.94 14.51 6.61
N ALA A 45 -5.12 13.61 5.65
CA ALA A 45 -6.39 13.50 4.96
C ALA A 45 -7.50 13.00 5.92
N PRO A 46 -8.73 13.54 5.83
CA PRO A 46 -9.82 13.12 6.70
C PRO A 46 -10.06 11.60 6.61
N LYS A 47 -9.98 10.92 7.76
CA LYS A 47 -10.15 9.47 7.88
C LYS A 47 -9.18 8.66 7.01
N ALA A 48 -7.95 9.14 6.82
CA ALA A 48 -6.93 8.48 5.98
C ALA A 48 -6.73 7.00 6.34
N LEU A 49 -6.59 6.70 7.64
CA LEU A 49 -6.43 5.34 8.13
C LEU A 49 -7.66 4.47 7.85
N GLU A 50 -8.84 4.87 8.34
CA GLU A 50 -10.08 4.09 8.21
C GLU A 50 -10.45 3.83 6.74
N ARG A 51 -10.45 4.88 5.90
CA ARG A 51 -10.79 4.78 4.48
C ARG A 51 -9.73 4.02 3.70
N GLY A 52 -8.45 4.30 3.99
CA GLY A 52 -7.32 3.62 3.34
C GLY A 52 -7.29 2.13 3.65
N ALA A 53 -7.47 1.74 4.91
CA ALA A 53 -7.40 0.34 5.31
C ALA A 53 -8.57 -0.47 4.73
N ARG A 54 -9.77 0.10 4.70
CA ARG A 54 -10.91 -0.50 4.00
C ARG A 54 -10.64 -0.66 2.50
N GLN A 55 -10.12 0.37 1.85
CA GLN A 55 -9.78 0.32 0.43
C GLN A 55 -8.73 -0.75 0.12
N VAL A 56 -7.68 -0.88 0.96
CA VAL A 56 -6.67 -1.94 0.83
C VAL A 56 -7.29 -3.33 1.00
N SER A 57 -8.16 -3.53 1.99
CA SER A 57 -8.86 -4.81 2.17
C SER A 57 -9.71 -5.18 0.95
N GLU A 58 -10.49 -4.24 0.41
CA GLU A 58 -11.27 -4.43 -0.82
C GLU A 58 -10.38 -4.83 -2.02
N TYR A 59 -9.22 -4.17 -2.17
CA TYR A 59 -8.30 -4.46 -3.26
C TYR A 59 -7.57 -5.78 -3.10
N ALA A 60 -7.12 -6.09 -1.88
CA ALA A 60 -6.50 -7.38 -1.56
C ALA A 60 -7.45 -8.54 -1.90
N LYS A 61 -8.71 -8.46 -1.48
CA LYS A 61 -9.74 -9.48 -1.80
C LYS A 61 -9.93 -9.67 -3.30
N ARG A 62 -10.03 -8.57 -4.07
CA ARG A 62 -10.15 -8.63 -5.55
C ARG A 62 -8.95 -9.28 -6.21
N LEU A 63 -7.79 -9.18 -5.58
CA LEU A 63 -6.54 -9.76 -6.04
C LEU A 63 -6.30 -11.18 -5.50
N GLY A 64 -7.21 -11.73 -4.70
CA GLY A 64 -7.06 -13.04 -4.04
C GLY A 64 -6.02 -13.06 -2.92
N LEU A 65 -5.69 -11.89 -2.38
CA LEU A 65 -4.68 -11.70 -1.34
C LEU A 65 -5.31 -11.67 0.05
N LYS A 66 -4.56 -12.17 1.04
CA LYS A 66 -4.91 -12.07 2.47
C LYS A 66 -4.21 -10.93 3.18
N ARG A 67 -3.34 -10.20 2.47
CA ARG A 67 -2.50 -9.12 2.99
C ARG A 67 -2.41 -7.98 1.99
N GLY A 68 -2.33 -6.75 2.48
CA GLY A 68 -2.07 -5.55 1.68
C GLY A 68 -1.46 -4.44 2.53
N TYR A 69 -1.00 -3.37 1.89
CA TYR A 69 -0.22 -2.32 2.55
C TYR A 69 -0.88 -0.95 2.35
N LEU A 70 -0.98 -0.20 3.43
CA LEU A 70 -1.38 1.20 3.44
C LEU A 70 -0.19 2.05 3.89
N ILE A 71 0.29 2.94 3.03
CA ILE A 71 1.31 3.92 3.41
C ILE A 71 0.61 5.23 3.74
N LEU A 72 0.73 5.66 5.00
CA LEU A 72 0.33 6.97 5.48
C LEU A 72 1.56 7.88 5.47
N PHE A 73 1.59 8.80 4.51
CA PHE A 73 2.70 9.73 4.34
C PHE A 73 2.41 11.06 5.05
N ASP A 74 3.28 11.41 5.99
CA ASP A 74 3.24 12.69 6.69
C ASP A 74 4.10 13.74 5.96
N ARG A 75 3.42 14.66 5.26
CA ARG A 75 4.07 15.75 4.52
C ARG A 75 4.61 16.87 5.41
N GLU A 76 4.19 16.92 6.66
CA GLU A 76 4.52 17.98 7.63
C GLU A 76 5.59 17.52 8.62
N ALA A 77 5.93 16.23 8.63
CA ALA A 77 6.98 15.71 9.48
C ALA A 77 8.31 16.43 9.25
N THR A 78 8.95 16.83 10.35
CA THR A 78 10.23 17.56 10.37
C THR A 78 11.38 16.74 10.94
N ALA A 79 11.10 15.62 11.63
CA ALA A 79 12.11 14.71 12.17
C ALA A 79 13.02 14.14 11.06
N PRO A 80 14.27 13.75 11.32
CA PRO A 80 15.11 13.05 10.34
C PRO A 80 14.45 11.76 9.82
N TRP A 81 14.74 11.34 8.59
CA TRP A 81 14.13 10.14 7.98
C TRP A 81 14.44 8.87 8.78
N GLU A 82 15.63 8.79 9.35
CA GLU A 82 16.13 7.68 10.17
C GLU A 82 15.34 7.50 11.48
N GLU A 83 14.66 8.56 11.92
CA GLU A 83 13.82 8.58 13.13
C GLU A 83 12.32 8.42 12.80
N ARG A 84 11.98 8.34 11.51
CA ARG A 84 10.61 8.10 11.02
C ARG A 84 10.42 6.62 10.71
N GLY A 85 9.16 6.22 10.55
CA GLY A 85 8.79 4.86 10.21
C GLY A 85 8.21 4.13 11.40
N ALA A 86 6.88 3.98 11.40
CA ALA A 86 6.20 3.02 12.25
C ALA A 86 5.44 2.03 11.37
N VAL A 87 5.45 0.76 11.76
CA VAL A 87 4.71 -0.31 11.09
C VAL A 87 3.78 -0.95 12.10
N GLU A 88 2.50 -1.00 11.77
CA GLU A 88 1.47 -1.68 12.55
C GLU A 88 0.65 -2.60 11.64
N GLU A 89 0.12 -3.68 12.20
CA GLU A 89 -0.80 -4.57 11.50
C GLU A 89 -2.19 -4.46 12.11
N MET A 90 -3.21 -4.47 11.25
CA MET A 90 -4.60 -4.56 11.68
C MET A 90 -5.40 -5.49 10.77
N GLU A 91 -6.40 -6.16 11.33
CA GLU A 91 -7.33 -6.94 10.53
C GLU A 91 -8.50 -6.06 10.07
N VAL A 92 -8.74 -6.04 8.77
CA VAL A 92 -9.89 -5.34 8.17
C VAL A 92 -10.63 -6.29 7.27
N GLU A 93 -11.83 -6.70 7.71
CA GLU A 93 -12.71 -7.62 6.99
C GLU A 93 -12.03 -8.93 6.54
N GLY A 94 -11.19 -9.54 7.39
CA GLY A 94 -10.47 -10.78 7.09
C GLY A 94 -9.20 -10.61 6.25
N VAL A 95 -8.74 -9.39 6.02
CA VAL A 95 -7.44 -9.08 5.38
C VAL A 95 -6.53 -8.44 6.42
N THR A 96 -5.27 -8.90 6.49
CA THR A 96 -4.22 -8.20 7.24
C THR A 96 -3.78 -6.96 6.47
N VAL A 97 -4.08 -5.78 6.99
CA VAL A 97 -3.58 -4.51 6.46
C VAL A 97 -2.35 -4.10 7.26
N VAL A 98 -1.21 -4.03 6.58
CA VAL A 98 0.03 -3.48 7.13
C VAL A 98 0.02 -1.97 6.90
N VAL A 99 -0.02 -1.20 7.97
CA VAL A 99 -0.02 0.26 7.92
C VAL A 99 1.41 0.74 8.19
N VAL A 100 1.97 1.48 7.24
CA VAL A 100 3.29 2.11 7.35
C VAL A 100 3.09 3.61 7.49
N ARG A 101 3.59 4.19 8.59
CA ARG A 101 3.58 5.63 8.83
C ARG A 101 4.97 6.17 8.51
N ALA A 102 5.07 6.95 7.44
CA ALA A 102 6.33 7.45 6.87
C ALA A 102 6.36 8.97 6.84
#